data_AF-A0A0D9R0I9-F1
#
_entry.id   AF-A0A0D9R0I9-F1
#
_cell.length_a   1.000
_cell.length_b   1.000
_cell.length_c   1.000
_cell.angle_alpha   90.00
_cell.angle_beta   90.00
_cell.angle_gamma   90.00
#
_symmetry.space_group_name_H-M   'P 1'
#
loop_
_entity.id
_entity.type
_entity.pdbx_description
1 polymer ?
#
loop_
_entity_poly.entity_id
_entity_poly.type
_entity_poly.pdbx_seq_one_letter_code
_entity_poly.pdbx_strand_id
1 'polypeptide(L)'
;MEAYGFPWPEMLHCHKFPLDNDLCIAVQFGHLPATAPPVTKICAQCEMEHSADGLMEQMCSSDFVVKMRIKEIKIENGDRKLIGAQKKKKLLKPGPLKRKDTKRLVLHMKNGAGCPCPQLDGLAGSFLVMGRKVDGQLLLMAVYRWDKKNKEMKFAVKFMFSYPCSLYYPFFYGAAEPH
;
A
#
# COMPACT_ATOMS: atom_id res chain seq x y z
N MET A 1 2.65 -7.35 7.04
CA MET A 1 3.67 -6.46 6.42
C MET A 1 4.00 -6.88 4.99
N GLU A 2 4.17 -8.18 4.71
CA GLU A 2 4.53 -8.67 3.37
C GLU A 2 3.56 -8.28 2.25
N ALA A 3 2.26 -8.12 2.55
CA ALA A 3 1.29 -7.65 1.57
C ALA A 3 1.61 -6.26 1.00
N TYR A 4 2.40 -5.48 1.74
CA TYR A 4 2.94 -4.19 1.36
C TYR A 4 4.42 -4.26 0.98
N GLY A 5 4.96 -5.45 0.70
CA GLY A 5 6.35 -5.69 0.29
C GLY A 5 7.41 -5.52 1.39
N PHE A 6 7.02 -5.37 2.65
CA PHE A 6 7.97 -5.26 3.76
C PHE A 6 8.13 -6.64 4.44
N PRO A 7 9.36 -7.19 4.52
CA PRO A 7 9.61 -8.41 5.27
C PRO A 7 9.42 -8.18 6.76
N TRP A 8 9.21 -9.25 7.52
CA TRP A 8 9.23 -9.16 8.97
C TRP A 8 10.66 -8.82 9.44
N PRO A 9 10.85 -7.77 10.26
CA PRO A 9 12.19 -7.34 10.65
C PRO A 9 12.80 -8.34 11.64
N GLU A 10 14.09 -8.63 11.46
CA GLU A 10 14.84 -9.60 12.27
C GLU A 10 14.79 -9.30 13.78
N MET A 11 14.78 -8.01 14.13
CA MET A 11 14.68 -7.52 15.50
C MET A 11 13.36 -7.90 16.18
N LEU A 12 12.29 -8.13 15.42
CA LEU A 12 10.97 -8.49 15.93
C LEU A 12 10.69 -10.00 15.87
N HIS A 13 11.67 -10.84 15.58
CA HIS A 13 11.42 -12.29 15.60
C HIS A 13 11.08 -12.76 17.02
N CYS A 14 10.05 -13.61 17.12
CA CYS A 14 9.54 -14.09 18.40
C CYS A 14 10.61 -14.75 19.29
N HIS A 15 11.66 -15.36 18.71
CA HIS A 15 12.75 -15.97 19.48
C HIS A 15 13.57 -14.95 20.31
N LYS A 16 13.52 -13.66 19.96
CA LYS A 16 14.21 -12.59 20.70
C LYS A 16 13.40 -12.10 21.91
N PHE A 17 12.14 -12.54 22.04
CA PHE A 17 11.23 -12.18 23.14
C PHE A 17 10.88 -13.43 23.97
N PRO A 18 11.76 -13.87 24.88
CA PRO A 18 11.51 -15.03 25.73
C PRO A 18 10.39 -14.74 26.74
N LEU A 19 9.48 -15.70 26.94
CA LEU A 19 8.40 -15.60 27.91
C LEU A 19 8.89 -15.62 29.37
N ASP A 20 10.07 -16.20 29.63
CA ASP A 20 10.56 -16.49 30.98
C ASP A 20 11.24 -15.31 31.69
N ASN A 21 11.25 -14.11 31.11
CA ASN A 21 11.72 -12.93 31.82
C ASN A 21 10.52 -12.22 32.45
N ASP A 22 10.48 -12.18 33.79
CA ASP A 22 9.47 -11.52 34.66
C ASP A 22 9.26 -10.01 34.39
N LEU A 23 9.89 -9.46 33.35
CA LEU A 23 9.81 -8.07 32.89
C LEU A 23 9.05 -7.93 31.56
N CYS A 24 8.53 -9.00 30.97
CA CYS A 24 7.76 -8.92 29.73
C CYS A 24 6.27 -8.61 29.98
N ILE A 25 5.68 -7.79 29.09
CA ILE A 25 4.24 -7.52 29.10
C ILE A 25 3.55 -8.70 28.41
N ALA A 26 3.05 -9.65 29.18
CA ALA A 26 2.23 -10.74 28.67
C ALA A 26 0.79 -10.29 28.40
N VAL A 27 0.14 -10.92 27.42
CA VAL A 27 -1.29 -10.71 27.15
C VAL A 27 -2.08 -11.32 28.30
N GLN A 28 -2.67 -10.49 29.18
CA GLN A 28 -3.34 -10.97 30.41
C GLN A 28 -4.64 -11.77 30.16
N PHE A 29 -5.11 -11.84 28.90
CA PHE A 29 -6.29 -12.61 28.51
C PHE A 29 -5.89 -13.87 27.73
N GLY A 30 -5.11 -14.74 28.36
CA GLY A 30 -4.71 -16.05 27.81
C GLY A 30 -5.81 -17.10 27.97
N HIS A 31 -6.32 -17.60 26.85
CA HIS A 31 -6.76 -19.00 26.56
C HIS A 31 -7.82 -19.09 25.46
N LEU A 32 -8.44 -17.98 25.08
CA LEU A 32 -9.18 -17.95 23.83
C LEU A 32 -8.13 -17.77 22.73
N PRO A 33 -8.13 -18.59 21.65
CA PRO A 33 -7.40 -18.20 20.45
C PRO A 33 -7.81 -16.77 20.17
N ALA A 34 -6.85 -15.88 19.89
CA ALA A 34 -7.19 -14.54 19.45
C ALA A 34 -8.08 -14.74 18.23
N THR A 35 -9.40 -14.71 18.43
CA THR A 35 -10.38 -14.75 17.37
C THR A 35 -10.12 -13.44 16.68
N ALA A 36 -9.26 -13.48 15.66
CA ALA A 36 -8.96 -12.34 14.82
C ALA A 36 -10.34 -11.74 14.54
N PRO A 37 -10.59 -10.49 14.99
CA PRO A 37 -11.95 -9.99 15.06
C PRO A 37 -12.60 -10.25 13.71
N PRO A 38 -13.86 -10.73 13.67
CA PRO A 38 -14.59 -10.92 12.43
C PRO A 38 -15.01 -9.54 11.93
N VAL A 39 -14.03 -8.66 11.73
CA VAL A 39 -14.19 -7.50 10.90
C VAL A 39 -14.39 -8.09 9.52
N THR A 40 -15.44 -7.71 8.83
CA THR A 40 -15.54 -7.91 7.39
C THR A 40 -14.29 -7.27 6.78
N LYS A 41 -13.24 -8.09 6.58
CA LYS A 41 -11.86 -7.65 6.39
C LYS A 41 -11.73 -7.00 5.03
N ILE A 42 -12.10 -5.73 4.91
CA ILE A 42 -11.78 -4.93 3.73
C ILE A 42 -10.27 -5.06 3.52
N CYS A 43 -9.84 -5.20 2.27
CA CYS A 43 -8.41 -5.29 1.99
C CYS A 43 -7.72 -4.07 2.59
N ALA A 44 -6.62 -4.25 3.32
CA ALA A 44 -5.94 -3.16 3.99
C ALA A 44 -5.47 -2.06 2.99
N GLN A 45 -5.24 -2.43 1.73
CA GLN A 45 -4.95 -1.50 0.61
C GLN A 45 -6.16 -0.63 0.19
N CYS A 46 -7.36 -0.95 0.68
CA CYS A 46 -8.64 -0.32 0.39
C CYS A 46 -9.32 0.30 1.64
N GLU A 47 -8.89 -0.12 2.83
CA GLU A 47 -9.32 0.42 4.13
C GLU A 47 -8.48 1.66 4.43
N MET A 48 -8.98 2.84 4.10
CA MET A 48 -8.17 4.05 4.22
C MET A 48 -8.95 5.28 4.63
N GLU A 49 -8.27 6.10 5.42
CA GLU A 49 -8.68 7.44 5.78
C GLU A 49 -8.58 8.37 4.57
N HIS A 50 -9.62 9.16 4.34
CA HIS A 50 -9.68 10.13 3.23
C HIS A 50 -9.10 11.51 3.61
N SER A 51 -8.49 11.61 4.79
CA SER A 51 -7.86 12.83 5.29
C SER A 51 -6.67 13.24 4.42
N ALA A 52 -6.41 14.54 4.35
CA ALA A 52 -5.29 15.07 3.58
C ALA A 52 -3.95 14.53 4.11
N ASP A 53 -3.79 14.47 5.43
CA ASP A 53 -2.55 14.07 6.09
C ASP A 53 -2.23 12.60 5.85
N GLY A 54 -3.19 11.70 6.07
CA GLY A 54 -3.01 10.27 5.79
C GLY A 54 -2.70 10.00 4.31
N LEU A 55 -3.36 10.74 3.41
CA LEU A 55 -3.09 10.62 1.98
C LEU A 55 -1.66 11.08 1.64
N MET A 56 -1.18 12.18 2.23
CA MET A 56 0.18 12.67 2.04
C MET A 56 1.24 11.69 2.57
N GLU A 57 1.01 11.11 3.75
CA GLU A 57 1.90 10.11 4.36
C GLU A 57 2.03 8.87 3.47
N GLN A 58 0.92 8.36 2.95
CA GLN A 58 0.93 7.22 2.03
C GLN A 58 1.62 7.53 0.70
N MET A 59 1.43 8.74 0.17
CA MET A 59 2.13 9.19 -1.03
C MET A 59 3.65 9.28 -0.81
N CYS A 60 4.07 9.67 0.39
CA CYS A 60 5.48 9.76 0.74
C CYS A 60 6.12 8.41 0.97
N SER A 61 5.44 7.48 1.64
CA SER A 61 5.93 6.11 1.86
C SER A 61 5.92 5.23 0.60
N SER A 62 5.10 5.55 -0.40
CA SER A 62 5.03 4.80 -1.66
C SER A 62 6.16 5.18 -2.63
N ASP A 63 6.72 4.22 -3.35
CA ASP A 63 7.75 4.51 -4.35
C ASP A 63 7.20 5.32 -5.52
N PHE A 64 6.00 4.97 -5.99
CA PHE A 64 5.35 5.62 -7.11
C PHE A 64 3.88 5.92 -6.81
N VAL A 65 3.38 6.98 -7.44
CA VAL A 65 1.99 7.42 -7.33
C VAL A 65 1.47 7.79 -8.71
N VAL A 66 0.36 7.17 -9.10
CA VAL A 66 -0.27 7.32 -10.42
C VAL A 66 -1.75 7.61 -10.26
N LYS A 67 -2.22 8.64 -10.96
CA LYS A 67 -3.65 8.83 -11.21
C LYS A 67 -4.02 8.18 -12.54
N MET A 68 -4.80 7.10 -12.53
CA MET A 68 -5.17 6.37 -13.74
C MET A 68 -6.58 5.79 -13.69
N ARG A 69 -7.14 5.43 -14.84
CA ARG A 69 -8.36 4.59 -14.88
C ARG A 69 -7.95 3.12 -14.83
N ILE A 70 -8.65 2.32 -14.05
CA ILE A 70 -8.47 0.86 -14.02
C ILE A 70 -9.33 0.26 -15.13
N LYS A 71 -8.75 -0.60 -15.96
CA LYS A 71 -9.43 -1.27 -17.08
C LYS A 71 -10.07 -2.57 -16.62
N GLU A 72 -9.33 -3.36 -15.86
CA GLU A 72 -9.71 -4.73 -15.50
C GLU A 72 -9.04 -5.11 -14.18
N ILE A 73 -9.72 -5.97 -13.41
CA ILE A 73 -9.16 -6.62 -12.22
C ILE A 73 -9.19 -8.12 -12.49
N LYS A 74 -8.06 -8.78 -12.30
CA LYS A 74 -7.92 -10.24 -12.42
C LYS A 74 -7.56 -10.83 -11.07
N ILE A 75 -8.04 -12.03 -10.78
CA ILE A 75 -7.66 -12.77 -9.58
C ILE A 75 -6.77 -13.92 -10.03
N GLU A 76 -5.59 -14.05 -9.43
CA GLU A 76 -4.61 -15.08 -9.80
C GLU A 76 -3.86 -15.52 -8.54
N ASN A 77 -3.86 -16.82 -8.25
CA ASN A 77 -3.15 -17.42 -7.10
C ASN A 77 -3.44 -16.75 -5.73
N GLY A 78 -4.69 -16.32 -5.49
CA GLY A 78 -5.06 -15.64 -4.23
C GLY A 78 -4.71 -14.14 -4.18
N ASP A 79 -4.03 -13.63 -5.21
CA ASP A 79 -3.73 -12.20 -5.40
C ASP A 79 -4.72 -11.56 -6.37
N ARG A 80 -4.96 -10.25 -6.24
CA ARG A 80 -5.67 -9.47 -7.28
C ARG A 80 -4.69 -8.64 -8.08
N LYS A 81 -4.75 -8.73 -9.40
CA LYS A 81 -4.00 -7.89 -10.33
C LYS A 81 -4.91 -6.79 -10.85
N LEU A 82 -4.53 -5.53 -10.66
CA LEU A 82 -5.20 -4.38 -11.26
C LEU A 82 -4.46 -3.95 -12.52
N ILE A 83 -5.18 -3.89 -13.63
CA ILE A 83 -4.64 -3.50 -14.92
C ILE A 83 -5.09 -2.09 -15.23
N GLY A 84 -4.15 -1.16 -15.28
CA GLY A 84 -4.39 0.23 -15.65
C GLY A 84 -4.71 0.41 -17.13
N ALA A 85 -5.60 1.34 -17.45
CA ALA A 85 -5.84 1.80 -18.80
C ALA A 85 -4.57 2.46 -19.36
N GLN A 86 -4.20 2.11 -20.59
CA GLN A 86 -3.00 2.64 -21.22
C GLN A 86 -3.12 4.14 -21.56
N LYS A 87 -4.34 4.57 -21.92
CA LYS A 87 -4.71 5.95 -22.23
C LYS A 87 -5.34 6.57 -20.96
N LYS A 88 -5.03 7.83 -20.65
CA LYS A 88 -5.49 8.59 -19.45
C LYS A 88 -4.86 8.17 -18.11
N LYS A 89 -3.53 8.19 -18.04
CA LYS A 89 -2.76 8.09 -16.79
C LYS A 89 -1.92 9.36 -16.60
N LYS A 90 -1.85 9.85 -15.37
CA LYS A 90 -0.98 10.95 -14.95
C LYS A 90 -0.07 10.42 -13.85
N LEU A 91 1.22 10.41 -14.13
CA LEU A 91 2.23 10.07 -13.15
C LEU A 91 2.41 11.27 -12.21
N LEU A 92 2.20 11.07 -10.91
CA LEU A 92 2.39 12.12 -9.91
C LEU A 92 3.77 11.99 -9.28
N LYS A 93 4.13 10.76 -8.87
CA LYS A 93 5.45 10.39 -8.37
C LYS A 93 5.99 9.24 -9.23
N PRO A 94 7.04 9.45 -10.05
CA PRO A 94 7.57 8.42 -10.93
C PRO A 94 8.33 7.31 -10.20
N GLY A 95 9.12 7.67 -9.18
CA GLY A 95 9.93 6.71 -8.44
C GLY A 95 10.81 5.83 -9.34
N PRO A 96 10.97 4.53 -9.02
CA PRO A 96 11.79 3.57 -9.77
C PRO A 96 11.08 2.95 -11.00
N LEU A 97 9.99 3.58 -11.48
CA LEU A 97 9.24 3.08 -12.64
C LEU A 97 10.00 3.27 -13.95
N LYS A 98 10.15 2.20 -14.72
CA LYS A 98 10.74 2.24 -16.07
C LYS A 98 9.66 2.55 -17.11
N ARG A 99 10.07 3.02 -18.30
CA ARG A 99 9.14 3.27 -19.43
C ARG A 99 8.27 2.05 -19.79
N LYS A 100 8.81 0.83 -19.61
CA LYS A 100 8.07 -0.43 -19.82
C LYS A 100 6.90 -0.56 -18.84
N ASP A 101 7.15 -0.28 -17.57
CA ASP A 101 6.17 -0.33 -16.48
C ASP A 101 5.09 0.75 -16.67
N THR A 102 5.51 1.97 -17.03
CA THR A 102 4.57 3.07 -17.29
C THR A 102 3.69 2.75 -18.50
N LYS A 103 4.18 2.07 -19.54
CA LYS A 103 3.36 1.66 -20.70
C LYS A 103 2.23 0.70 -20.29
N ARG A 104 2.53 -0.31 -19.49
CA ARG A 104 1.57 -1.31 -19.01
C ARG A 104 1.64 -1.44 -17.48
N LEU A 105 0.86 -0.62 -16.78
CA LEU A 105 0.75 -0.64 -15.33
C LEU A 105 -0.10 -1.84 -14.89
N VAL A 106 0.56 -2.87 -14.39
CA VAL A 106 -0.06 -4.04 -13.75
C VAL A 106 0.36 -4.01 -12.29
N LEU A 107 -0.62 -3.86 -11.39
CA LEU A 107 -0.40 -3.75 -9.95
C LEU A 107 -0.88 -5.01 -9.27
N HIS A 108 -0.07 -5.54 -8.37
CA HIS A 108 -0.31 -6.79 -7.66
C HIS A 108 -0.73 -6.48 -6.23
N MET A 109 -1.94 -6.87 -5.87
CA MET A 109 -2.48 -6.79 -4.53
C MET A 109 -2.38 -8.17 -3.88
N LYS A 110 -1.40 -8.30 -2.98
CA LYS A 110 -1.11 -9.53 -2.25
C LYS A 110 -2.23 -9.86 -1.28
N ASN A 111 -2.63 -11.14 -1.22
CA ASN A 111 -3.76 -11.63 -0.42
C ASN A 111 -5.09 -10.92 -0.73
N GLY A 112 -5.19 -10.33 -1.93
CA GLY A 112 -6.33 -9.52 -2.31
C GLY A 112 -7.58 -10.32 -2.62
N ALA A 113 -7.48 -11.62 -2.93
CA ALA A 113 -8.61 -12.42 -3.39
C ALA A 113 -9.67 -12.63 -2.30
N GLY A 114 -9.23 -12.78 -1.04
CA GLY A 114 -10.09 -13.14 0.10
C GLY A 114 -10.74 -11.95 0.82
N CYS A 115 -10.51 -10.71 0.39
CA CYS A 115 -11.04 -9.51 1.05
C CYS A 115 -11.90 -8.65 0.10
N PRO A 116 -13.06 -8.11 0.52
CA PRO A 116 -13.79 -7.15 -0.29
C PRO A 116 -13.02 -5.83 -0.43
N CYS A 117 -13.18 -5.15 -1.57
CA CYS A 117 -12.62 -3.81 -1.78
C CYS A 117 -13.69 -2.92 -2.45
N PRO A 118 -14.54 -2.23 -1.67
CA PRO A 118 -15.65 -1.43 -2.20
C PRO A 118 -15.23 -0.34 -3.19
N GLN A 119 -14.01 0.19 -3.05
CA GLN A 119 -13.44 1.17 -3.96
C GLN A 119 -13.31 0.63 -5.40
N LEU A 120 -13.19 -0.68 -5.56
CA LEU A 120 -12.93 -1.37 -6.82
C LEU A 120 -14.17 -2.04 -7.44
N ASP A 121 -15.29 -2.09 -6.72
CA ASP A 121 -16.56 -2.65 -7.22
C ASP A 121 -17.08 -1.91 -8.46
N GLY A 122 -16.75 -0.62 -8.58
CA GLY A 122 -17.08 0.20 -9.74
C GLY A 122 -15.85 0.82 -10.39
N LEU A 123 -15.41 0.29 -11.53
CA LEU A 123 -14.29 0.83 -12.33
C LEU A 123 -14.60 2.14 -13.08
N ALA A 124 -15.70 2.80 -12.71
CA ALA A 124 -16.15 4.05 -13.29
C ALA A 124 -15.41 5.24 -12.66
N GLY A 125 -14.48 5.82 -13.43
CA GLY A 125 -13.79 7.05 -13.08
C GLY A 125 -12.27 6.96 -13.21
N SER A 126 -11.58 7.78 -12.44
CA SER A 126 -10.14 7.68 -12.23
C SER A 126 -9.89 7.20 -10.81
N PHE A 127 -8.71 6.65 -10.58
CA PHE A 127 -8.24 6.17 -9.31
C PHE A 127 -6.87 6.78 -9.05
N LEU A 128 -6.63 7.12 -7.80
CA LEU A 128 -5.31 7.46 -7.31
C LEU A 128 -4.72 6.18 -6.73
N VAL A 129 -3.62 5.74 -7.32
CA VAL A 129 -3.01 4.45 -7.02
C VAL A 129 -1.58 4.67 -6.57
N MET A 130 -1.24 4.08 -5.44
CA MET A 130 0.07 4.18 -4.82
C MET A 130 0.64 2.79 -4.63
N GLY A 131 1.93 2.66 -4.87
CA GLY A 131 2.56 1.37 -4.81
C GLY A 131 4.06 1.47 -4.76
N ARG A 132 4.65 0.28 -4.60
CA ARG A 132 6.09 0.08 -4.50
C ARG A 132 6.56 -0.92 -5.52
N LYS A 133 7.83 -0.86 -5.86
CA LYS A 133 8.43 -1.79 -6.82
C LYS A 133 9.39 -2.72 -6.11
N VAL A 134 9.05 -4.00 -6.06
CA VAL A 134 9.85 -5.05 -5.41
C VAL A 134 10.13 -6.14 -6.44
N ASP A 135 11.39 -6.48 -6.65
CA ASP A 135 11.84 -7.53 -7.59
C ASP A 135 11.24 -7.41 -9.00
N GLY A 136 11.04 -6.17 -9.46
CA GLY A 136 10.44 -5.88 -10.77
C GLY A 136 8.92 -5.99 -10.84
N GLN A 137 8.25 -6.42 -9.76
CA GLN A 137 6.79 -6.41 -9.62
C GLN A 137 6.32 -5.10 -9.00
N LEU A 138 5.16 -4.60 -9.44
CA LEU A 138 4.52 -3.43 -8.85
C LEU A 138 3.51 -3.88 -7.82
N LEU A 139 3.79 -3.69 -6.53
CA LEU A 139 2.88 -4.03 -5.45
C LEU A 139 1.96 -2.85 -5.16
N LEU A 140 0.67 -3.13 -5.02
CA LEU A 140 -0.32 -2.16 -4.60
C LEU A 140 -0.18 -1.91 -3.10
N MET A 141 0.00 -0.65 -2.71
CA MET A 141 -0.07 -0.25 -1.31
C MET A 141 -1.42 0.39 -0.99
N ALA A 142 -1.90 1.29 -1.84
CA ALA A 142 -3.10 2.06 -1.57
C ALA A 142 -3.87 2.35 -2.86
N VAL A 143 -5.20 2.26 -2.81
CA VAL A 143 -6.09 2.68 -3.90
C VAL A 143 -7.24 3.56 -3.42
N TYR A 144 -7.37 4.73 -4.04
CA TYR A 144 -8.45 5.68 -3.77
C TYR A 144 -9.25 5.94 -5.04
N ARG A 145 -10.57 5.95 -4.92
CA ARG A 145 -11.42 6.48 -5.99
C ARG A 145 -11.24 7.99 -6.12
N TRP A 146 -10.94 8.46 -7.33
CA TRP A 146 -10.75 9.88 -7.57
C TRP A 146 -12.10 10.61 -7.58
N ASP A 147 -12.40 11.35 -6.52
CA ASP A 147 -13.48 12.32 -6.49
C ASP A 147 -13.01 13.75 -6.75
N LYS A 148 -13.69 14.45 -7.68
CA LYS A 148 -13.44 15.87 -7.95
C LYS A 148 -14.07 16.79 -6.90
N LYS A 149 -15.00 16.32 -6.07
CA LYS A 149 -15.63 17.15 -5.02
C LYS A 149 -14.82 17.15 -3.72
N ASN A 150 -14.10 16.06 -3.44
CA ASN A 150 -13.19 15.96 -2.30
C ASN A 150 -12.06 17.02 -2.38
N LYS A 151 -12.08 17.97 -1.44
CA LYS A 151 -11.08 19.06 -1.33
C LYS A 151 -9.76 18.56 -0.76
N GLU A 152 -9.79 17.63 0.20
CA GLU A 152 -8.61 17.07 0.87
C GLU A 152 -7.73 16.31 -0.13
N MET A 153 -8.32 15.46 -0.97
CA MET A 153 -7.58 14.71 -1.98
C MET A 153 -6.95 15.63 -3.03
N LYS A 154 -7.63 16.73 -3.40
CA LYS A 154 -7.03 17.75 -4.28
C LYS A 154 -5.88 18.48 -3.60
N PHE A 155 -6.06 18.82 -2.32
CA PHE A 155 -5.05 19.51 -1.53
C PHE A 155 -3.80 18.65 -1.42
N ALA A 156 -3.91 17.39 -0.98
CA ALA A 156 -2.78 16.47 -0.86
C ALA A 156 -2.03 16.27 -2.20
N VAL A 157 -2.76 16.07 -3.31
CA VAL A 157 -2.12 15.94 -4.63
C VAL A 157 -1.41 17.22 -5.05
N LYS A 158 -2.02 18.40 -4.83
CA LYS A 158 -1.41 19.68 -5.17
C LYS A 158 -0.20 19.95 -4.28
N PHE A 159 -0.31 19.68 -2.98
CA PHE A 159 0.74 19.83 -2.00
C PHE A 159 1.94 18.97 -2.36
N MET A 160 1.74 17.70 -2.73
CA MET A 160 2.82 16.81 -3.14
C MET A 160 3.61 17.31 -4.37
N PHE A 161 2.98 18.08 -5.27
CA PHE A 161 3.71 18.72 -6.38
C PHE A 161 4.54 19.93 -5.95
N SER A 162 4.10 20.64 -4.90
CA SER A 162 4.80 21.81 -4.36
C SER A 162 5.91 21.42 -3.38
N TYR A 163 5.66 20.40 -2.56
CA TYR A 163 6.54 19.89 -1.52
C TYR A 163 6.75 18.40 -1.78
N PRO A 164 7.70 18.03 -2.66
CA PRO A 164 8.08 16.65 -2.83
C PRO A 164 8.57 16.10 -1.49
N CYS A 165 8.16 14.86 -1.18
CA CYS A 165 8.51 14.20 0.06
C CYS A 165 10.03 14.27 0.29
N SER A 166 10.43 14.83 1.42
CA SER A 166 11.85 14.94 1.78
C SER A 166 12.46 13.54 1.79
N LEU A 167 13.58 13.36 1.10
CA LEU A 167 14.30 12.08 0.96
C LEU A 167 14.99 11.63 2.27
N TYR A 168 14.56 12.10 3.44
CA TYR A 168 15.22 11.85 4.72
C TYR A 168 14.27 11.19 5.72
N TYR A 169 14.05 9.89 5.56
CA TYR A 169 13.84 8.97 6.69
C TYR A 169 14.43 7.60 6.31
N PRO A 170 15.74 7.40 6.48
CA PRO A 170 16.36 6.08 6.32
C PRO A 170 16.07 5.13 7.50
N PHE A 171 15.33 5.56 8.52
CA PHE A 171 15.21 4.82 9.79
C PHE A 171 14.46 3.47 9.74
N PHE A 172 13.87 3.08 8.60
CA PHE A 172 13.26 1.74 8.45
C PHE A 172 13.79 0.92 7.28
N TYR A 173 14.67 1.48 6.46
CA TYR A 173 15.38 0.71 5.45
C TYR A 173 16.64 0.18 6.10
N GLY A 174 16.56 -1.03 6.64
CA GLY A 174 17.74 -1.81 7.02
C GLY A 174 18.70 -1.80 5.84
N ALA A 175 19.72 -0.97 5.94
CA ALA A 175 20.91 -1.08 5.13
C ALA A 175 21.49 -2.44 5.48
N ALA A 176 21.27 -3.42 4.61
CA ALA A 176 22.19 -4.52 4.49
C ALA A 176 23.52 -3.89 4.07
N GLU A 177 24.39 -3.63 5.05
CA GLU A 177 25.80 -3.37 4.78
C GLU A 177 26.41 -4.62 4.16
N PRO A 178 27.14 -4.51 3.04
CA PRO A 178 28.07 -5.53 2.62
C PRO A 178 29.44 -5.22 3.22
N HIS A 179 29.87 -5.99 4.21
CA HIS A 179 31.30 -6.21 4.49
C HIS A 179 31.53 -7.62 5.02
#